data_AF-A0A1I6SLE9-F1
#
_entry.id   AF-A0A1I6SLE9-F1
#
_cell.length_a   1.000
_cell.length_b   1.000
_cell.length_c   1.000
_cell.angle_alpha   90.00
_cell.angle_beta   90.00
_cell.angle_gamma   90.00
#
_symmetry.space_group_name_H-M   'P 1'
#
loop_
_entity.id
_entity.type
_entity.pdbx_description
1 polymer ?
#
loop_
_entity_poly.entity_id
_entity_poly.type
_entity_poly.pdbx_seq_one_letter_code
_entity_poly.pdbx_strand_id
1 'polypeptide(L)'
;MKIRNQRARAINTTTVLAIPFTFYSDRVIQGFGPGGGPGLALGFPIIGMEIGLIERNLQENMVAEILRVTNLFNLTVGNRLNNKTLIQRGVPVPQGVTKPVLRVGFEPTIERTSRHVYNQLFPALRAINENLDYVTVLTTVGKATHRRVVPL
;
A
#
# COMPACT_ATOMS: atom_id res chain seq x y z
N MET A 1 37.36 33.46 28.57
CA MET A 1 36.00 32.91 28.66
C MET A 1 35.51 32.65 27.24
N LYS A 2 35.48 31.39 26.77
CA LYS A 2 35.08 31.02 25.39
C LYS A 2 33.58 30.66 25.38
N ILE A 3 32.76 31.50 24.77
CA ILE A 3 31.33 31.23 24.59
C ILE A 3 31.20 30.20 23.46
N ARG A 4 30.89 28.95 23.81
CA ARG A 4 30.54 27.91 22.83
C ARG A 4 29.15 28.21 22.28
N ASN A 5 29.08 28.62 21.02
CA ASN A 5 27.85 28.64 20.23
C ASN A 5 27.28 27.21 20.19
N GLN A 6 26.27 26.95 21.03
CA GLN A 6 25.38 25.81 20.84
C GLN A 6 24.53 26.12 19.60
N ARG A 7 25.00 25.67 18.43
CA ARG A 7 24.10 25.50 17.29
C ARG A 7 23.03 24.51 17.72
N ALA A 8 21.84 25.01 18.03
CA ALA A 8 20.65 24.20 18.15
C ALA A 8 20.60 23.30 16.92
N ARG A 9 20.67 21.98 17.14
CA ARG A 9 20.37 21.01 16.08
C ARG A 9 18.94 21.30 15.67
N ALA A 10 18.74 21.83 14.47
CA ALA A 10 17.43 21.91 13.87
C ALA A 10 16.86 20.48 13.91
N ILE A 11 15.79 20.29 14.69
CA ILE A 11 15.01 19.07 14.66
C ILE A 11 14.37 19.09 13.28
N ASN A 12 14.92 18.29 12.35
CA ASN A 12 14.26 18.02 11.08
C ASN A 12 13.01 17.21 11.43
N THR A 13 11.89 17.89 11.70
CA THR A 13 10.61 17.24 11.94
C THR A 13 10.14 16.64 10.63
N THR A 14 10.43 15.35 10.44
CA THR A 14 9.89 14.56 9.34
C THR A 14 8.39 14.40 9.57
N THR A 15 7.57 14.94 8.66
CA THR A 15 6.13 14.71 8.69
C THR A 15 5.76 13.70 7.61
N VAL A 16 4.65 12.97 7.82
CA VAL A 16 4.16 12.01 6.85
C VAL A 16 2.83 12.50 6.28
N LEU A 17 2.77 12.68 4.97
CA LEU A 17 1.53 12.93 4.25
C LEU A 17 0.87 11.59 3.93
N ALA A 18 -0.28 11.33 4.54
CA ALA A 18 -1.06 10.12 4.30
C ALA A 18 -2.16 10.38 3.25
N ILE A 19 -2.11 9.66 2.14
CA ILE A 19 -3.05 9.79 1.03
C ILE A 19 -3.92 8.53 0.98
N PRO A 20 -5.22 8.63 1.32
CA PRO A 20 -6.15 7.50 1.27
C PRO A 20 -6.71 7.29 -0.13
N PHE A 21 -6.94 6.02 -0.48
CA PHE A 21 -7.56 5.57 -1.73
C PHE A 21 -8.72 4.64 -1.41
N THR A 22 -9.91 4.98 -1.90
CA THR A 22 -11.04 4.06 -1.92
C THR A 22 -10.74 2.91 -2.87
N PHE A 23 -10.89 1.68 -2.39
CA PHE A 23 -10.45 0.50 -3.11
C PHE A 23 -11.37 -0.66 -2.81
N TYR A 24 -11.79 -1.45 -3.80
CA TYR A 24 -12.67 -2.59 -3.54
C TYR A 24 -12.28 -3.83 -4.32
N SER A 25 -11.53 -4.73 -3.68
CA SER A 25 -11.08 -5.97 -4.32
C SER A 25 -11.22 -7.18 -3.42
N ASP A 26 -11.76 -8.25 -3.99
CA ASP A 26 -11.87 -9.52 -3.28
C ASP A 26 -10.55 -10.25 -3.35
N ARG A 27 -10.35 -11.22 -2.46
CA ARG A 27 -9.08 -11.94 -2.34
C ARG A 27 -9.36 -13.41 -2.11
N VAL A 28 -8.66 -14.28 -2.82
CA VAL A 28 -8.71 -15.72 -2.57
C VAL A 28 -7.48 -16.10 -1.76
N ILE A 29 -7.70 -16.54 -0.52
CA ILE A 29 -6.64 -16.93 0.42
C ILE A 29 -6.67 -18.45 0.56
N GLN A 30 -5.49 -19.07 0.50
CA GLN A 30 -5.33 -20.51 0.70
C GLN A 30 -5.23 -20.79 2.20
N GLY A 31 -5.84 -21.88 2.67
CA GLY A 31 -5.78 -22.28 4.09
C GLY A 31 -6.87 -21.69 4.97
N PHE A 32 -7.74 -20.84 4.43
CA PHE A 32 -9.04 -20.52 5.03
C PHE A 32 -10.09 -21.30 4.26
N GLY A 33 -10.62 -22.39 4.82
CA GLY A 33 -11.78 -23.11 4.28
C GLY A 33 -12.90 -23.13 5.33
N PRO A 34 -14.18 -23.17 4.93
CA PRO A 34 -15.26 -23.45 5.87
C PRO A 34 -15.00 -24.82 6.50
N GLY A 35 -14.68 -24.84 7.81
CA GLY A 35 -14.34 -26.06 8.56
C GLY A 35 -12.89 -26.18 9.04
N GLY A 36 -12.04 -25.15 8.87
CA GLY A 36 -10.69 -25.13 9.46
C GLY A 36 -9.66 -26.06 8.79
N GLY A 37 -10.01 -26.68 7.66
CA GLY A 37 -9.09 -27.44 6.81
C GLY A 37 -8.44 -26.58 5.71
N PRO A 38 -7.44 -27.13 4.99
CA PRO A 38 -6.80 -26.45 3.86
C PRO A 38 -7.77 -26.32 2.69
N GLY A 39 -8.57 -25.25 2.70
CA GLY A 39 -9.51 -24.88 1.64
C GLY A 39 -9.14 -23.55 0.98
N LEU A 40 -9.84 -23.25 -0.11
CA LEU A 40 -9.83 -21.93 -0.74
C LEU A 40 -11.06 -21.16 -0.25
N ALA A 41 -10.87 -19.99 0.34
CA ALA A 41 -11.97 -19.08 0.66
C ALA A 41 -11.70 -17.68 0.15
N LEU A 42 -12.82 -16.97 -0.03
CA LEU A 42 -12.81 -15.52 -0.13
C LEU A 42 -12.37 -14.97 1.24
N GLY A 43 -11.19 -14.37 1.27
CA GLY A 43 -10.76 -13.57 2.40
C GLY A 43 -11.54 -12.26 2.46
N PHE A 44 -11.44 -11.55 3.59
CA PHE A 44 -12.06 -10.25 3.74
C PHE A 44 -11.61 -9.29 2.62
N PRO A 45 -12.53 -8.57 1.97
CA PRO A 45 -12.19 -7.72 0.83
C PRO A 45 -11.27 -6.57 1.26
N ILE A 46 -10.41 -6.14 0.34
CA ILE A 46 -9.71 -4.85 0.49
C ILE A 46 -10.74 -3.77 0.26
N ILE A 47 -10.84 -2.85 1.22
CA ILE A 47 -11.77 -1.70 1.20
C ILE A 47 -11.05 -0.35 1.08
N GLY A 48 -9.72 -0.36 1.17
CA GLY A 48 -8.92 0.84 1.02
C GLY A 48 -7.43 0.57 0.96
N MET A 49 -6.71 1.55 0.44
CA MET A 49 -5.25 1.63 0.54
C MET A 49 -4.86 3.02 1.02
N GLU A 50 -3.72 3.14 1.68
CA GLU A 50 -3.16 4.42 2.09
C GLU A 50 -1.67 4.44 1.75
N ILE A 51 -1.21 5.55 1.18
CA ILE A 51 0.20 5.79 0.86
C ILE A 51 0.71 6.88 1.79
N GLY A 52 1.78 6.61 2.52
CA GLY A 52 2.49 7.59 3.33
C GLY A 52 3.72 8.11 2.61
N LEU A 53 3.84 9.43 2.44
CA LEU A 53 5.02 10.09 1.87
C LEU A 53 5.80 10.82 2.96
N ILE A 54 7.13 10.74 2.91
CA ILE A 54 8.02 11.51 3.77
C ILE A 54 8.07 12.94 3.24
N GLU A 55 7.45 13.86 3.96
CA GLU A 55 7.39 15.27 3.56
C GLU A 55 8.24 16.15 4.49
N ARG A 56 8.99 17.07 3.87
CA ARG A 56 9.92 17.97 4.55
C ARG A 56 9.36 19.38 4.73
N ASN A 57 8.29 19.77 4.02
CA ASN A 57 7.68 21.09 4.15
C ASN A 57 6.22 21.14 3.63
N LEU A 58 5.25 21.03 4.53
CA LEU A 58 3.81 20.87 4.22
C LEU A 58 3.08 22.12 3.69
N GLN A 59 3.77 23.22 3.38
CA GLN A 59 3.11 24.52 3.25
C GLN A 59 2.85 24.99 1.82
N GLU A 60 3.47 24.39 0.80
CA GLU A 60 3.27 24.80 -0.60
C GLU A 60 3.04 23.59 -1.51
N ASN A 61 1.99 23.66 -2.34
CA ASN A 61 1.65 22.68 -3.40
C ASN A 61 1.15 21.28 -2.97
N MET A 62 0.78 21.07 -1.70
CA MET A 62 0.25 19.78 -1.21
C MET A 62 -0.88 19.19 -2.08
N VAL A 63 -1.81 20.01 -2.58
CA VAL A 63 -2.90 19.53 -3.45
C VAL A 63 -2.36 18.99 -4.77
N ALA A 64 -1.40 19.68 -5.39
CA ALA A 64 -0.79 19.24 -6.65
C ALA A 64 0.03 17.96 -6.45
N GLU A 65 0.69 17.81 -5.31
CA GLU A 65 1.42 16.59 -4.93
C GLU A 65 0.47 15.41 -4.75
N ILE A 66 -0.62 15.59 -4.00
CA ILE A 66 -1.67 14.56 -3.83
C ILE A 66 -2.22 14.12 -5.18
N LEU A 67 -2.51 15.05 -6.10
CA LEU A 67 -3.01 14.71 -7.43
C LEU A 67 -1.98 13.95 -8.26
N ARG A 68 -0.70 14.35 -8.21
CA ARG A 68 0.39 13.68 -8.93
C ARG A 68 0.57 12.24 -8.43
N VAL A 69 0.60 12.06 -7.11
CA VAL A 69 0.77 10.75 -6.48
C VAL A 69 -0.46 9.87 -6.72
N THR A 70 -1.66 10.45 -6.71
CA THR A 70 -2.90 9.76 -7.07
C THR A 70 -2.87 9.24 -8.50
N ASN A 71 -2.47 10.08 -9.45
CA ASN A 71 -2.34 9.67 -10.85
C ASN A 71 -1.32 8.56 -11.01
N LEU A 72 -0.16 8.70 -10.37
CA LEU A 72 0.89 7.69 -10.41
C LEU A 72 0.44 6.36 -9.78
N PHE A 73 -0.26 6.42 -8.66
CA PHE A 73 -0.86 5.24 -8.02
C PHE A 73 -1.82 4.52 -8.96
N ASN A 74 -2.75 5.25 -9.56
CA ASN A 74 -3.76 4.69 -10.46
C ASN A 74 -3.13 4.02 -11.69
N LEU A 75 -2.13 4.68 -12.29
CA LEU A 75 -1.40 4.14 -13.45
C LEU A 75 -0.58 2.89 -13.11
N THR A 76 0.07 2.89 -11.94
CA THR A 76 1.00 1.81 -11.57
C THR A 76 0.28 0.59 -11.01
N VAL A 77 -0.73 0.81 -10.16
CA VAL A 77 -1.34 -0.23 -9.32
C VAL A 77 -2.86 -0.13 -9.31
N GLY A 78 -3.39 1.07 -9.05
CA GLY A 78 -4.79 1.29 -8.70
C GLY A 78 -5.75 0.70 -9.73
N ASN A 79 -5.62 1.08 -11.00
CA ASN A 79 -6.52 0.65 -12.07
C ASN A 79 -6.45 -0.86 -12.35
N ARG A 80 -5.29 -1.48 -12.09
CA ARG A 80 -5.08 -2.90 -12.34
C ARG A 80 -5.70 -3.75 -11.23
N LEU A 81 -5.49 -3.36 -9.98
CA LEU A 81 -5.88 -4.15 -8.82
C LEU A 81 -7.32 -3.86 -8.38
N ASN A 82 -7.87 -2.67 -8.63
CA ASN A 82 -9.18 -2.25 -8.12
C ASN A 82 -10.33 -2.95 -8.86
N ASN A 83 -11.42 -3.24 -8.13
CA ASN A 83 -12.60 -3.92 -8.64
C ASN A 83 -12.27 -5.27 -9.30
N LYS A 84 -11.34 -6.02 -8.69
CA LYS A 84 -10.94 -7.37 -9.12
C LYS A 84 -11.07 -8.37 -7.99
N THR A 85 -11.12 -9.65 -8.34
CA THR A 85 -10.82 -10.74 -7.41
C THR A 85 -9.37 -11.14 -7.62
N LEU A 86 -8.54 -10.87 -6.61
CA LEU A 86 -7.12 -11.20 -6.62
C LEU A 86 -6.95 -12.68 -6.29
N ILE A 87 -6.31 -13.44 -7.18
CA ILE A 87 -6.07 -14.87 -7.02
C ILE A 87 -4.62 -15.17 -7.39
N GLN A 88 -3.91 -15.94 -6.57
CA GLN A 88 -2.56 -16.38 -6.92
C GLN A 88 -2.57 -17.24 -8.20
N ARG A 89 -1.56 -17.09 -9.04
CA ARG A 89 -1.35 -17.96 -10.21
C ARG A 89 -1.28 -19.43 -9.78
N GLY A 90 -1.94 -20.31 -10.53
CA GLY A 90 -2.03 -21.74 -10.24
C GLY A 90 -3.16 -22.15 -9.28
N VAL A 91 -3.80 -21.20 -8.60
CA VAL A 91 -4.91 -21.52 -7.67
C VAL A 91 -6.24 -21.66 -8.41
N PRO A 92 -7.09 -22.66 -8.14
CA PRO A 92 -8.44 -22.70 -8.71
C PRO A 92 -9.26 -21.44 -8.36
N VAL A 93 -10.15 -21.03 -9.27
CA VAL A 93 -11.11 -19.95 -8.96
C VAL A 93 -12.23 -20.57 -8.12
N PRO A 94 -12.48 -20.10 -6.89
CA PRO A 94 -13.58 -20.62 -6.08
C PRO A 94 -14.93 -20.23 -6.69
N GLN A 95 -15.97 -20.99 -6.36
CA GLN A 95 -17.34 -20.62 -6.71
C GLN A 95 -17.75 -19.32 -5.97
N GLY A 96 -18.65 -18.54 -6.56
CA GLY A 96 -19.16 -17.30 -5.97
C GLY A 96 -18.30 -16.04 -6.23
N VAL A 97 -17.25 -16.14 -7.06
CA VAL A 97 -16.52 -14.97 -7.54
C VAL A 97 -17.39 -14.16 -8.50
N THR A 98 -17.70 -12.92 -8.15
CA THR A 98 -18.56 -12.02 -8.95
C THR A 98 -17.77 -10.97 -9.74
N LYS A 99 -16.54 -10.66 -9.33
CA LYS A 99 -15.68 -9.67 -10.01
C LYS A 99 -14.74 -10.33 -11.02
N PRO A 100 -14.21 -9.55 -11.99
CA PRO A 100 -13.17 -10.06 -12.89
C PRO A 100 -11.96 -10.57 -12.12
N VAL A 101 -11.49 -11.76 -12.49
CA VAL A 101 -10.34 -12.41 -11.85
C VAL A 101 -9.04 -11.76 -12.33
N LEU A 102 -8.18 -11.38 -11.38
CA LEU A 102 -6.80 -11.00 -11.64
C LEU A 102 -5.85 -12.02 -11.03
N ARG A 103 -5.05 -12.64 -11.90
CA ARG A 103 -3.99 -13.59 -11.51
C ARG A 103 -2.73 -12.87 -11.07
N VAL A 104 -2.43 -12.89 -9.78
CA VAL A 104 -1.24 -12.28 -9.18
C VAL A 104 -0.13 -13.30 -8.91
N GLY A 105 1.13 -12.85 -8.94
CA GLY A 105 2.30 -13.69 -8.70
C GLY A 105 2.61 -13.95 -7.21
N PHE A 106 1.71 -13.56 -6.32
CA PHE A 106 1.84 -13.68 -4.87
C PHE A 106 0.49 -14.13 -4.29
N GLU A 107 0.52 -14.68 -3.07
CA GLU A 107 -0.72 -14.95 -2.34
C GLU A 107 -1.34 -13.63 -1.86
N PRO A 108 -2.61 -13.33 -2.16
CA PRO A 108 -3.21 -12.02 -1.90
C PRO A 108 -3.58 -11.82 -0.42
N THR A 109 -2.65 -12.04 0.51
CA THR A 109 -2.80 -11.59 1.90
C THR A 109 -2.62 -10.07 1.98
N ILE A 110 -3.04 -9.42 3.08
CA ILE A 110 -2.93 -7.96 3.20
C ILE A 110 -1.46 -7.51 3.28
N GLU A 111 -0.61 -8.30 3.92
CA GLU A 111 0.83 -8.07 4.09
C GLU A 111 1.58 -8.22 2.77
N ARG A 112 1.25 -9.26 2.00
CA ARG A 112 1.86 -9.48 0.68
C ARG A 112 1.37 -8.46 -0.33
N THR A 113 0.10 -8.06 -0.25
CA THR A 113 -0.45 -7.00 -1.09
C THR A 113 0.21 -5.66 -0.79
N SER A 114 0.30 -5.23 0.48
CA SER A 114 0.94 -3.95 0.84
C SER A 114 2.41 -3.90 0.41
N ARG A 115 3.15 -5.00 0.59
CA ARG A 115 4.52 -5.16 0.08
C ARG A 115 4.59 -5.07 -1.44
N HIS A 116 3.70 -5.76 -2.16
CA HIS A 116 3.67 -5.71 -3.62
C HIS A 116 3.44 -4.27 -4.11
N VAL A 117 2.43 -3.59 -3.56
CA VAL A 117 2.11 -2.20 -3.92
C VAL A 117 3.28 -1.27 -3.60
N TYR A 118 3.90 -1.40 -2.42
CA TYR A 118 5.11 -0.63 -2.07
C TYR A 118 6.22 -0.82 -3.10
N ASN A 119 6.53 -2.06 -3.47
CA ASN A 119 7.60 -2.37 -4.42
C ASN A 119 7.33 -1.82 -5.83
N GLN A 120 6.07 -1.69 -6.23
CA GLN A 120 5.70 -1.09 -7.52
C GLN A 120 5.79 0.45 -7.45
N LEU A 121 5.33 1.07 -6.37
CA LEU A 121 5.27 2.51 -6.22
C LEU A 121 6.61 3.15 -5.87
N PHE A 122 7.44 2.48 -5.08
CA PHE A 122 8.73 3.01 -4.62
C PHE A 122 9.61 3.53 -5.77
N PRO A 123 9.93 2.75 -6.82
CA PRO A 123 10.73 3.26 -7.93
C PRO A 123 10.02 4.39 -8.71
N ALA A 124 8.69 4.32 -8.84
CA ALA A 124 7.90 5.30 -9.57
C ALA A 124 7.87 6.67 -8.86
N LEU A 125 7.68 6.67 -7.54
CA LEU A 125 7.69 7.87 -6.70
C LEU A 125 9.10 8.46 -6.63
N ARG A 126 10.13 7.62 -6.52
CA ARG A 126 11.52 8.08 -6.55
C ARG A 126 11.87 8.79 -7.86
N ALA A 127 11.30 8.37 -8.99
CA ALA A 127 11.54 9.00 -10.29
C ALA A 127 10.97 10.43 -10.39
N ILE A 128 9.99 10.77 -9.55
CA ILE A 128 9.42 12.12 -9.44
C ILE A 128 9.87 12.86 -8.17
N ASN A 129 10.96 12.41 -7.54
CA ASN A 129 11.54 12.95 -6.30
C ASN A 129 10.65 12.85 -5.05
N GLU A 130 9.64 11.98 -5.07
CA GLU A 130 8.81 11.72 -3.90
C GLU A 130 9.38 10.56 -3.08
N ASN A 131 9.34 10.70 -1.75
CA ASN A 131 9.89 9.70 -0.83
C ASN A 131 8.76 8.87 -0.21
N LEU A 132 8.59 7.63 -0.68
CA LEU A 132 7.61 6.71 -0.11
C LEU A 132 8.05 6.20 1.27
N ASP A 133 7.29 6.53 2.32
CA ASP A 133 7.48 5.98 3.67
C ASP A 133 6.86 4.58 3.78
N TYR A 134 5.54 4.49 3.55
CA TYR A 134 4.80 3.26 3.73
C TYR A 134 3.62 3.10 2.76
N VAL A 135 3.15 1.86 2.65
CA VAL A 135 1.85 1.52 2.06
C VAL A 135 1.05 0.70 3.06
N THR A 136 -0.20 1.09 3.30
CA THR A 136 -1.16 0.35 4.11
C THR A 136 -2.28 -0.21 3.24
N VAL A 137 -2.64 -1.47 3.46
CA VAL A 137 -3.81 -2.12 2.85
C VAL A 137 -4.82 -2.40 3.95
N LEU A 138 -6.07 -1.98 3.74
CA LEU A 138 -7.16 -2.08 4.70
C LEU A 138 -8.23 -3.08 4.23
N THR A 139 -8.72 -3.88 5.16
CA THR A 139 -9.89 -4.77 5.01
C THR A 139 -10.91 -4.46 6.09
N THR A 140 -12.07 -5.12 6.04
CA THR A 140 -13.13 -4.95 7.06
C THR A 140 -12.74 -5.43 8.46
N VAL A 141 -11.70 -6.26 8.60
CA VAL A 141 -11.30 -6.85 9.89
C VAL A 141 -9.91 -6.44 10.36
N GLY A 142 -9.15 -5.71 9.54
CA GLY A 142 -7.78 -5.37 9.87
C GLY A 142 -7.03 -4.68 8.73
N LYS A 143 -5.80 -4.26 9.04
CA LYS A 143 -4.90 -3.58 8.11
C LYS A 143 -3.49 -4.13 8.22
N ALA A 144 -2.73 -4.04 7.14
CA ALA A 144 -1.30 -4.32 7.13
C ALA A 144 -0.54 -3.18 6.46
N THR A 145 0.55 -2.77 7.09
CA THR A 145 1.42 -1.69 6.61
C THR A 145 2.78 -2.27 6.25
N HIS A 146 3.28 -1.93 5.07
CA HIS A 146 4.65 -2.20 4.67
C HIS A 146 5.42 -0.88 4.61
N ARG A 147 6.52 -0.80 5.37
CA ARG A 147 7.47 0.33 5.41
C ARG A 147 8.86 -0.23 5.16
N ARG A 148 9.71 0.52 4.45
CA ARG A 148 11.12 0.18 4.35
C ARG A 148 11.81 0.48 5.68
N VAL A 149 12.35 -0.56 6.32
CA VAL A 149 13.27 -0.37 7.44
C VAL A 149 14.58 0.13 6.84
N VAL A 150 14.91 1.40 7.07
CA VAL A 150 16.26 1.90 6.77
C VAL A 150 17.17 1.31 7.85
N PRO A 151 18.21 0.53 7.51
CA PRO A 151 19.19 0.11 8.50
C PRO A 151 19.80 1.37 9.13
N LEU A 152 19.80 1.41 10.46
CA LEU A 152 20.49 2.43 11.25
C LEU A 152 22.00 2.36 11.00
#